data_AF-A0A3B8LPJ4-F1
#
_entry.id   AF-A0A3B8LPJ4-F1
#
_cell.length_a   1.000
_cell.length_b   1.000
_cell.length_c   1.000
_cell.angle_alpha   90.00
_cell.angle_beta   90.00
_cell.angle_gamma   90.00
#
_symmetry.space_group_name_H-M   'P 1'
#
loop_
_entity.id
_entity.type
_entity.pdbx_description
1 polymer ?
#
loop_
_entity_poly.entity_id
_entity_poly.type
_entity_poly.pdbx_seq_one_letter_code
_entity_poly.pdbx_strand_id
1 'polypeptide(L)'
;MQGALKHNGPFSRYNRHHFNPEMREYNMKIQRLRSSLCGIGLLLWALCLTFACSNGDPCANSTPSEQCPIPDCTGEIGPQKTAPNGAACTKDCQCNNQQYWGICKDNKCVSIARTTCPTRGKTQECDLPASLGYSCVKGTQSCQPDGLNGLYWSACRPLTEQTEVGEACFDGLDNDCDGKIDADDSDCDKKCKPGEKRACFSGKVSNKGVGICAEGQQVCDENGDWPTICSGEVLPAEEECNGLDDDCDGEIDEELTAPACDEGTIQGLCAQATKRCGGSIGWITCNASDYRITFPEYEEKEVSCDGKDNDC
;
A
#
# COMPACT_ATOMS: atom_id res chain seq x y z
N MET A 1 -34.25 -50.06 -50.41
CA MET A 1 -33.64 -48.87 -51.04
C MET A 1 -32.25 -48.77 -50.43
N GLN A 2 -31.18 -49.21 -51.11
CA GLN A 2 -30.43 -48.45 -52.12
C GLN A 2 -30.15 -47.01 -51.62
N GLY A 3 -28.92 -46.52 -51.53
CA GLY A 3 -27.82 -46.75 -52.44
C GLY A 3 -26.45 -46.38 -51.88
N ALA A 4 -25.46 -47.04 -52.44
CA ALA A 4 -24.05 -46.70 -52.40
C ALA A 4 -23.77 -45.49 -53.31
N LEU A 5 -22.75 -44.68 -52.99
CA LEU A 5 -22.00 -43.91 -53.98
C LEU A 5 -20.50 -43.87 -53.63
N LYS A 6 -19.72 -44.36 -54.60
CA LYS A 6 -18.26 -44.32 -54.74
C LYS A 6 -17.81 -42.92 -55.22
N HIS A 7 -16.54 -42.58 -55.01
CA HIS A 7 -15.55 -42.14 -56.03
C HIS A 7 -14.24 -41.72 -55.31
N ASN A 8 -13.16 -42.48 -55.47
CA ASN A 8 -12.02 -42.29 -56.39
C ASN A 8 -10.99 -41.24 -55.95
N GLY A 9 -9.75 -41.70 -55.70
CA GLY A 9 -8.57 -40.88 -55.37
C GLY A 9 -7.98 -40.11 -56.55
N PRO A 10 -6.74 -39.58 -56.39
CA PRO A 10 -5.62 -40.31 -56.97
C PRO A 10 -4.31 -40.30 -56.15
N PHE A 11 -3.45 -41.23 -56.57
CA PHE A 11 -2.05 -41.47 -56.21
C PHE A 11 -1.16 -40.21 -56.13
N SER A 12 -0.19 -40.22 -55.19
CA SER A 12 1.19 -39.88 -55.53
C SER A 12 2.19 -40.63 -54.64
N ARG A 13 3.20 -41.18 -55.31
CA ARG A 13 4.36 -41.94 -54.81
C ARG A 13 5.30 -41.02 -54.02
N TYR A 14 6.09 -41.53 -53.06
CA TYR A 14 7.55 -41.29 -53.02
C TYR A 14 8.28 -42.19 -52.01
N ASN A 15 9.25 -42.93 -52.58
CA ASN A 15 10.51 -43.47 -52.07
C ASN A 15 10.66 -44.17 -50.71
N ARG A 16 10.85 -45.48 -50.87
CA ARG A 16 11.65 -46.42 -50.09
C ARG A 16 13.09 -45.87 -49.92
N HIS A 17 13.48 -45.45 -48.72
CA HIS A 17 14.89 -45.13 -48.46
C HIS A 17 15.72 -46.41 -48.29
N HIS A 18 16.67 -46.53 -49.22
CA HIS A 18 17.77 -47.47 -49.21
C HIS A 18 18.57 -47.39 -47.91
N PHE A 19 18.76 -48.55 -47.26
CA PHE A 19 19.82 -48.77 -46.30
C PHE A 19 21.17 -48.65 -47.03
N ASN A 20 21.97 -47.65 -46.65
CA ASN A 20 23.33 -47.45 -47.17
C ASN A 20 24.32 -48.41 -46.45
N PRO A 21 24.99 -49.35 -47.15
CA PRO A 21 25.92 -50.30 -46.53
C PRO A 21 27.28 -49.71 -46.09
N GLU A 22 27.60 -48.46 -46.44
CA GLU A 22 28.92 -47.86 -46.15
C GLU A 22 29.09 -47.35 -44.70
N MET A 23 28.02 -47.29 -43.91
CA MET A 23 28.04 -46.88 -42.49
C MET A 23 28.40 -48.01 -41.51
N ARG A 24 28.80 -49.20 -42.00
CA ARG A 24 29.30 -50.32 -41.18
C ARG A 24 30.84 -50.36 -41.07
N GLU A 25 31.58 -49.77 -42.01
CA GLU A 25 33.05 -49.76 -41.94
C GLU A 25 33.62 -48.66 -41.03
N TYR A 26 32.89 -47.55 -40.84
CA TYR A 26 33.33 -46.46 -39.97
C TYR A 26 33.26 -46.85 -38.47
N ASN A 27 32.26 -47.64 -38.08
CA ASN A 27 32.05 -48.07 -36.70
C ASN A 27 33.00 -49.19 -36.22
N MET A 28 33.62 -49.95 -37.12
CA MET A 28 34.61 -50.98 -36.75
C MET A 28 36.05 -50.44 -36.62
N LYS A 29 36.37 -49.28 -37.20
CA LYS A 29 37.70 -48.63 -37.06
C LYS A 29 37.86 -47.82 -35.76
N ILE A 30 36.77 -47.31 -35.18
CA ILE A 30 36.82 -46.56 -33.90
C ILE A 30 36.95 -47.49 -32.68
N GLN A 31 36.48 -48.75 -32.77
CA GLN A 31 36.62 -49.71 -31.67
C GLN A 31 38.02 -50.35 -31.55
N ARG A 32 38.87 -50.28 -32.58
CA ARG A 32 40.26 -50.80 -32.53
C ARG A 32 41.32 -49.77 -32.07
N LEU A 33 40.96 -48.49 -31.96
CA LEU A 33 41.83 -47.46 -31.37
C LEU A 33 41.64 -47.31 -29.84
N ARG A 34 40.59 -47.89 -29.27
CA ARG A 34 40.34 -47.90 -27.82
C ARG A 34 41.00 -49.07 -27.08
N SER A 35 41.54 -50.06 -27.79
CA SER A 35 42.16 -51.25 -27.22
C SER A 35 43.70 -51.21 -27.11
N SER A 36 44.37 -50.13 -27.55
CA SER A 36 45.84 -49.99 -27.47
C SER A 36 46.34 -48.92 -26.49
N LEU A 37 45.45 -48.31 -25.68
CA LEU A 37 45.83 -47.35 -24.62
C LEU A 37 45.54 -47.87 -23.21
N CYS A 38 45.21 -49.16 -23.07
CA CYS A 38 44.94 -49.83 -21.79
C CYS A 38 46.05 -50.81 -21.38
N GLY A 39 47.30 -50.57 -21.83
CA GLY A 39 48.43 -51.49 -21.67
C GLY A 39 49.71 -50.91 -21.07
N ILE A 40 49.72 -49.64 -20.64
CA ILE A 40 50.89 -48.98 -20.00
C ILE A 40 50.52 -48.41 -18.61
N GLY A 41 49.42 -48.90 -18.01
CA GLY A 41 48.92 -48.44 -16.71
C GLY A 41 49.13 -49.42 -15.55
N LEU A 42 50.04 -50.40 -15.68
CA LEU A 42 50.25 -51.48 -14.71
C LEU A 42 51.56 -51.36 -13.91
N LEU A 43 52.08 -50.15 -13.72
CA LEU A 43 53.23 -49.87 -12.85
C LEU A 43 53.08 -48.62 -11.98
N LEU A 44 51.83 -48.19 -11.70
CA LEU A 44 51.53 -47.14 -10.70
C LEU A 44 50.34 -47.53 -9.81
N TRP A 45 50.22 -48.81 -9.48
CA TRP A 45 49.22 -49.34 -8.55
C TRP A 45 49.78 -49.42 -7.12
N ALA A 46 50.35 -48.32 -6.63
CA ALA A 46 50.86 -48.22 -5.26
C ALA A 46 50.82 -46.80 -4.65
N LEU A 47 50.08 -45.85 -5.24
CA LEU A 47 49.90 -44.49 -4.71
C LEU A 47 48.47 -43.97 -4.97
N CYS A 48 47.46 -44.83 -4.76
CA CYS A 48 46.04 -44.45 -4.81
C CYS A 48 45.38 -44.71 -3.45
N LEU A 49 45.89 -44.02 -2.42
CA LEU A 49 45.26 -43.87 -1.11
C LEU A 49 45.35 -42.39 -0.74
N THR A 50 44.52 -41.55 -1.40
CA THR A 50 43.97 -40.26 -0.92
C THR A 50 43.50 -39.45 -2.13
N PHE A 51 42.49 -39.91 -2.87
CA PHE A 51 41.65 -38.99 -3.65
C PHE A 51 40.30 -39.68 -3.81
N ALA A 52 39.55 -39.68 -2.71
CA ALA A 52 38.11 -39.83 -2.79
C ALA A 52 37.60 -38.65 -3.63
N CYS A 53 37.00 -38.92 -4.79
CA CYS A 53 36.14 -37.95 -5.44
C CYS A 53 34.92 -37.72 -4.54
N SER A 54 35.03 -36.79 -3.59
CA SER A 54 33.87 -36.14 -3.02
C SER A 54 33.38 -35.12 -4.04
N ASN A 55 32.29 -35.43 -4.75
CA ASN A 55 31.33 -34.38 -5.07
C ASN A 55 30.72 -34.00 -3.72
N GLY A 56 31.42 -33.11 -3.01
CA GLY A 56 31.09 -32.76 -1.63
C GLY A 56 29.80 -31.96 -1.61
N ASP A 57 28.75 -32.57 -1.07
CA ASP A 57 27.67 -31.79 -0.47
C ASP A 57 28.32 -30.81 0.51
N PRO A 58 28.02 -29.51 0.44
CA PRO A 58 28.65 -28.50 1.30
C PRO A 58 28.36 -28.71 2.79
N CYS A 59 27.45 -29.63 3.13
CA CYS A 59 27.11 -30.00 4.50
C CYS A 59 27.69 -31.36 4.94
N ALA A 60 28.58 -31.99 4.15
CA ALA A 60 29.16 -33.30 4.51
C ALA A 60 30.12 -33.25 5.71
N ASN A 61 30.61 -32.06 6.09
CA ASN A 61 31.60 -31.87 7.14
C ASN A 61 31.25 -30.82 8.21
N SER A 62 30.02 -30.30 8.27
CA SER A 62 29.64 -29.34 9.32
C SER A 62 29.25 -30.05 10.62
N THR A 63 29.75 -29.55 11.75
CA THR A 63 29.32 -29.99 13.08
C THR A 63 27.86 -29.54 13.35
N PRO A 64 27.14 -30.13 14.33
CA PRO A 64 25.73 -29.82 14.59
C PRO A 64 25.41 -28.35 14.94
N SER A 65 26.43 -27.49 15.10
CA SER A 65 26.28 -26.08 15.52
C SER A 65 26.72 -25.05 14.47
N GLU A 66 27.23 -25.45 13.31
CA GLU A 66 27.55 -24.50 12.23
C GLU A 66 26.46 -24.56 11.15
N GLN A 67 25.73 -23.46 10.99
CA GLN A 67 24.77 -23.33 9.90
C GLN A 67 25.49 -23.51 8.56
N CYS A 68 25.00 -24.45 7.73
CA CYS A 68 25.53 -24.67 6.38
C CYS A 68 25.42 -23.32 5.63
N PRO A 69 26.52 -22.77 5.09
CA PRO A 69 26.52 -21.44 4.49
C PRO A 69 25.49 -21.40 3.35
N ILE A 70 24.53 -20.49 3.47
CA ILE A 70 23.48 -20.31 2.47
C ILE A 70 24.19 -19.85 1.19
N PRO A 71 24.06 -20.58 0.06
CA PRO A 71 24.68 -20.14 -1.18
C PRO A 71 24.12 -18.76 -1.54
N ASP A 72 25.02 -17.83 -1.86
CA ASP A 72 24.62 -16.51 -2.32
C ASP A 72 23.79 -16.67 -3.60
N CYS A 73 22.59 -16.12 -3.58
CA CYS A 73 21.65 -16.28 -4.68
C CYS A 73 21.84 -15.12 -5.67
N THR A 74 22.17 -15.45 -6.91
CA THR A 74 22.15 -14.48 -8.00
C THR A 74 20.89 -14.73 -8.83
N GLY A 75 19.87 -13.89 -8.64
CA GLY A 75 18.57 -14.00 -9.31
C GLY A 75 17.49 -14.68 -8.47
N GLU A 76 16.42 -15.12 -9.13
CA GLU A 76 15.18 -15.57 -8.47
C GLU A 76 15.16 -17.05 -8.09
N ILE A 77 16.07 -17.86 -8.65
CA ILE A 77 16.07 -19.33 -8.51
C ILE A 77 17.46 -19.82 -8.12
N GLY A 78 17.58 -20.41 -6.93
CA GLY A 78 18.79 -21.04 -6.45
C GLY A 78 19.09 -22.40 -7.12
N PRO A 79 20.36 -22.85 -7.07
CA PRO A 79 20.78 -24.11 -7.68
C PRO A 79 20.38 -25.36 -6.87
N GLN A 80 19.89 -25.16 -5.63
CA GLN A 80 19.53 -26.22 -4.70
C GLN A 80 18.37 -27.08 -5.21
N LYS A 81 18.26 -28.31 -4.71
CA LYS A 81 17.16 -29.23 -5.05
C LYS A 81 16.34 -29.67 -3.83
N THR A 82 16.88 -29.52 -2.64
CA THR A 82 16.26 -29.97 -1.39
C THR A 82 15.07 -29.11 -1.00
N ALA A 83 14.10 -29.68 -0.27
CA ALA A 83 12.96 -28.93 0.26
C ALA A 83 13.45 -27.87 1.27
N PRO A 84 13.24 -26.56 1.03
CA PRO A 84 13.77 -25.52 1.91
C PRO A 84 12.84 -25.19 3.08
N ASN A 85 11.66 -25.82 3.22
CA ASN A 85 10.68 -25.49 4.26
C ASN A 85 11.27 -25.44 5.67
N GLY A 86 11.10 -24.29 6.34
CA GLY A 86 11.59 -24.02 7.69
C GLY A 86 13.08 -23.70 7.79
N ALA A 87 13.84 -23.78 6.69
CA ALA A 87 15.25 -23.38 6.66
C ALA A 87 15.39 -21.87 6.85
N ALA A 88 16.50 -21.46 7.46
CA ALA A 88 16.82 -20.05 7.63
C ALA A 88 17.03 -19.37 6.26
N CYS A 89 16.48 -18.18 6.11
CA CYS A 89 16.61 -17.39 4.89
C CYS A 89 16.61 -15.89 5.21
N THR A 90 17.07 -15.12 4.24
CA THR A 90 17.03 -13.65 4.19
C THR A 90 16.48 -13.14 2.86
N LYS A 91 16.31 -14.01 1.85
CA LYS A 91 15.83 -13.66 0.51
C LYS A 91 14.98 -14.80 -0.08
N ASP A 92 13.96 -14.47 -0.86
CA ASP A 92 13.06 -15.46 -1.49
C ASP A 92 13.77 -16.45 -2.42
N CYS A 93 14.79 -15.99 -3.13
CA CYS A 93 15.67 -16.82 -3.97
C CYS A 93 16.27 -18.03 -3.22
N GLN A 94 16.40 -17.98 -1.90
CA GLN A 94 16.93 -19.08 -1.08
C GLN A 94 15.86 -20.16 -0.84
N CYS A 95 14.59 -19.74 -0.87
CA CYS A 95 13.43 -20.61 -0.77
C CYS A 95 12.94 -21.09 -2.16
N ASN A 96 13.32 -20.38 -3.23
CA ASN A 96 13.06 -20.74 -4.61
C ASN A 96 14.23 -21.53 -5.22
N ASN A 97 14.02 -22.79 -5.57
CA ASN A 97 15.07 -23.64 -6.09
C ASN A 97 14.60 -24.52 -7.26
N GLN A 98 15.38 -25.53 -7.65
CA GLN A 98 15.08 -26.37 -8.82
C GLN A 98 13.79 -27.20 -8.68
N GLN A 99 13.35 -27.50 -7.47
CA GLN A 99 12.20 -28.36 -7.19
C GLN A 99 11.11 -27.68 -6.36
N TYR A 100 11.42 -26.57 -5.69
CA TYR A 100 10.52 -25.85 -4.81
C TYR A 100 10.48 -24.37 -5.15
N TRP A 101 9.35 -23.73 -4.84
CA TRP A 101 9.20 -22.28 -4.90
C TRP A 101 8.53 -21.78 -3.63
N GLY A 102 8.82 -20.57 -3.19
CA GLY A 102 8.36 -20.03 -1.93
C GLY A 102 8.97 -18.67 -1.60
N ILE A 103 8.64 -18.17 -0.42
CA ILE A 103 9.13 -16.90 0.10
C ILE A 103 9.86 -17.08 1.43
N CYS A 104 10.67 -16.09 1.79
CA CYS A 104 11.27 -15.99 3.10
C CYS A 104 10.36 -15.20 4.04
N LYS A 105 9.70 -15.88 4.98
CA LYS A 105 8.79 -15.27 5.96
C LYS A 105 9.32 -15.48 7.37
N ASP A 106 9.47 -14.39 8.13
CA ASP A 106 10.00 -14.44 9.50
C ASP A 106 11.37 -15.16 9.61
N ASN A 107 12.26 -14.90 8.65
CA ASN A 107 13.57 -15.56 8.47
C ASN A 107 13.49 -17.09 8.25
N LYS A 108 12.33 -17.63 7.88
CA LYS A 108 12.12 -19.05 7.57
C LYS A 108 11.48 -19.22 6.21
N CYS A 109 11.94 -20.21 5.46
CA CYS A 109 11.36 -20.51 4.17
C CYS A 109 9.97 -21.15 4.30
N VAL A 110 9.00 -20.61 3.57
CA VAL A 110 7.70 -21.23 3.32
C VAL A 110 7.61 -21.51 1.83
N SER A 111 7.56 -22.79 1.44
CA SER A 111 7.72 -23.25 0.06
C SER A 111 6.83 -24.44 -0.28
N ILE A 112 6.60 -24.60 -1.58
CA ILE A 112 5.73 -25.57 -2.20
C ILE A 112 6.50 -26.24 -3.34
N ALA A 113 6.27 -27.55 -3.53
CA ALA A 113 6.86 -28.28 -4.64
C ALA A 113 6.36 -27.73 -5.98
N ARG A 114 7.28 -27.53 -6.92
CA ARG A 114 6.95 -27.15 -8.29
C ARG A 114 6.22 -28.30 -8.99
N THR A 115 5.30 -27.93 -9.87
CA THR A 115 4.62 -28.87 -10.76
C THR A 115 5.25 -28.85 -12.15
N THR A 116 5.14 -29.96 -12.86
CA THR A 116 5.70 -30.08 -14.22
C THR A 116 4.90 -29.27 -15.22
N CYS A 117 5.58 -28.73 -16.22
CA CYS A 117 4.97 -27.93 -17.28
C CYS A 117 5.24 -28.53 -18.67
N PRO A 118 4.39 -28.25 -19.68
CA PRO A 118 4.43 -29.00 -20.94
C PRO A 118 5.56 -28.57 -21.88
N THR A 119 5.89 -27.28 -21.91
CA THR A 119 6.84 -26.73 -22.89
C THR A 119 7.39 -25.38 -22.43
N ARG A 120 8.71 -25.20 -22.51
CA ARG A 120 9.40 -23.97 -22.11
C ARG A 120 8.75 -22.74 -22.75
N GLY A 121 8.60 -21.68 -21.96
CA GLY A 121 8.04 -20.40 -22.40
C GLY A 121 6.50 -20.34 -22.40
N LYS A 122 5.78 -21.44 -22.16
CA LYS A 122 4.35 -21.39 -21.88
C LYS A 122 4.10 -20.58 -20.61
N THR A 123 3.07 -19.74 -20.62
CA THR A 123 2.54 -19.05 -19.44
C THR A 123 1.14 -19.57 -19.13
N GLN A 124 0.74 -19.48 -17.86
CA GLN A 124 -0.63 -19.73 -17.43
C GLN A 124 -0.93 -18.98 -16.14
N GLU A 125 -2.23 -18.80 -15.87
CA GLU A 125 -2.71 -18.37 -14.57
C GLU A 125 -2.44 -19.45 -13.51
N CYS A 126 -2.33 -19.02 -12.26
CA CYS A 126 -2.17 -19.86 -11.10
C CYS A 126 -2.91 -19.26 -9.91
N ASP A 127 -3.29 -20.13 -8.98
CA ASP A 127 -3.83 -19.71 -7.69
C ASP A 127 -2.66 -19.49 -6.73
N LEU A 128 -2.62 -18.32 -6.09
CA LEU A 128 -1.64 -18.03 -5.06
C LEU A 128 -2.04 -18.76 -3.78
N PRO A 129 -1.18 -19.64 -3.24
CA PRO A 129 -1.48 -20.36 -2.01
C PRO A 129 -1.43 -19.40 -0.83
N ALA A 130 -2.53 -19.33 -0.07
CA ALA A 130 -2.64 -18.52 1.15
C ALA A 130 -1.53 -18.80 2.19
N SER A 131 -0.96 -20.01 2.17
CA SER A 131 0.18 -20.38 3.02
C SER A 131 1.43 -19.53 2.79
N LEU A 132 1.55 -18.89 1.64
CA LEU A 132 2.66 -18.00 1.31
C LEU A 132 2.41 -16.56 1.75
N GLY A 133 1.26 -16.24 2.36
CA GLY A 133 1.00 -14.92 2.93
C GLY A 133 0.65 -13.83 1.93
N TYR A 134 0.35 -14.18 0.67
CA TYR A 134 -0.24 -13.24 -0.27
C TYR A 134 -1.71 -12.98 0.08
N SER A 135 -2.12 -11.71 0.09
CA SER A 135 -3.50 -11.21 0.05
C SER A 135 -4.19 -11.54 -1.28
N CYS A 136 -3.39 -11.59 -2.35
CA CYS A 136 -3.81 -11.90 -3.71
C CYS A 136 -4.13 -13.38 -3.90
N VAL A 137 -5.19 -13.68 -4.64
CA VAL A 137 -5.65 -15.06 -4.93
C VAL A 137 -5.21 -15.59 -6.30
N LYS A 138 -4.80 -14.71 -7.23
CA LYS A 138 -4.46 -15.07 -8.62
C LYS A 138 -3.08 -14.55 -9.02
N GLY A 139 -2.41 -15.31 -9.87
CA GLY A 139 -1.09 -14.99 -10.39
C GLY A 139 -0.83 -15.57 -11.77
N THR A 140 0.37 -15.34 -12.30
CA THR A 140 0.92 -15.96 -13.51
C THR A 140 2.19 -16.74 -13.21
N GLN A 141 2.37 -17.85 -13.92
CA GLN A 141 3.60 -18.64 -13.89
C GLN A 141 4.07 -18.99 -15.31
N SER A 142 5.39 -19.10 -15.46
CA SER A 142 6.08 -19.40 -16.72
C SER A 142 6.75 -20.77 -16.65
N CYS A 143 6.68 -21.53 -17.73
CA CYS A 143 7.29 -22.85 -17.83
C CYS A 143 8.78 -22.73 -18.13
N GLN A 144 9.61 -23.29 -17.26
CA GLN A 144 11.07 -23.30 -17.37
C GLN A 144 11.65 -21.89 -17.66
N PRO A 145 11.44 -20.92 -16.75
CA PRO A 145 12.16 -19.65 -16.79
C PRO A 145 13.68 -19.88 -16.66
N ASP A 146 14.45 -18.83 -16.91
CA ASP A 146 15.89 -18.88 -16.74
C ASP A 146 16.26 -19.21 -15.29
N GLY A 147 17.24 -20.08 -15.12
CA GLY A 147 17.62 -20.65 -13.81
C GLY A 147 16.97 -22.01 -13.50
N LEU A 148 15.91 -22.44 -14.19
CA LEU A 148 15.36 -23.80 -14.06
C LEU A 148 15.93 -24.77 -15.09
N ASN A 149 16.56 -25.84 -14.60
CA ASN A 149 17.12 -26.89 -15.44
C ASN A 149 16.06 -27.87 -15.99
N GLY A 150 14.91 -27.98 -15.32
CA GLY A 150 13.82 -28.90 -15.69
C GLY A 150 12.56 -28.19 -16.16
N LEU A 151 11.67 -28.94 -16.82
CA LEU A 151 10.33 -28.48 -17.23
C LEU A 151 9.39 -28.39 -16.03
N TYR A 152 9.61 -27.34 -15.23
CA TYR A 152 8.78 -26.98 -14.08
C TYR A 152 8.21 -25.59 -14.26
N TRP A 153 7.04 -25.36 -13.67
CA TRP A 153 6.49 -24.02 -13.54
C TRP A 153 7.37 -23.17 -12.59
N SER A 154 7.47 -21.88 -12.90
CA SER A 154 8.07 -20.86 -12.05
C SER A 154 7.30 -20.72 -10.73
N ALA A 155 7.76 -19.83 -9.85
CA ALA A 155 6.88 -19.35 -8.78
C ALA A 155 5.60 -18.77 -9.39
N CYS A 156 4.46 -18.95 -8.72
CA CYS A 156 3.25 -18.21 -9.05
C CYS A 156 3.45 -16.77 -8.58
N ARG A 157 3.42 -15.82 -9.51
CA ARG A 157 3.59 -14.39 -9.21
C ARG A 157 2.25 -13.68 -9.29
N PRO A 158 1.91 -12.75 -8.37
CA PRO A 158 0.69 -11.95 -8.47
C PRO A 158 0.52 -11.31 -9.85
N LEU A 159 -0.74 -11.15 -10.26
CA LEU A 159 -1.05 -10.43 -11.50
C LEU A 159 -0.81 -8.94 -11.26
N THR A 160 0.25 -8.40 -11.88
CA THR A 160 0.68 -7.00 -11.78
C THR A 160 -0.26 -5.97 -12.42
N GLU A 161 -1.50 -6.36 -12.78
CA GLU A 161 -2.50 -5.48 -13.39
C GLU A 161 -3.90 -5.74 -12.80
N GLN A 162 -3.99 -5.85 -11.47
CA GLN A 162 -5.29 -5.60 -10.83
C GLN A 162 -5.43 -4.07 -10.74
N THR A 163 -6.11 -3.51 -11.73
CA THR A 163 -6.47 -2.11 -11.85
C THR A 163 -6.95 -1.47 -10.55
N GLU A 164 -6.29 -0.38 -10.14
CA GLU A 164 -6.86 0.77 -9.40
C GLU A 164 -7.47 0.46 -8.01
N VAL A 165 -7.02 -0.57 -7.30
CA VAL A 165 -7.29 -0.71 -5.87
C VAL A 165 -6.02 -0.27 -5.16
N GLY A 166 -5.90 1.01 -4.84
CA GLY A 166 -4.70 1.53 -4.19
C GLY A 166 -4.40 0.80 -2.88
N GLU A 167 -3.11 0.70 -2.55
CA GLU A 167 -2.63 -0.04 -1.38
C GLU A 167 -3.29 0.42 -0.07
N ALA A 168 -3.73 -0.55 0.75
CA ALA A 168 -4.21 -0.25 2.10
C ALA A 168 -3.01 -0.19 3.04
N CYS A 169 -2.44 1.00 3.15
CA CYS A 169 -1.20 1.20 3.87
C CYS A 169 -1.31 0.85 5.37
N PHE A 170 -0.23 0.28 5.90
CA PHE A 170 0.02 -0.07 7.30
C PHE A 170 -0.71 -1.32 7.81
N ASP A 171 -1.20 -2.18 6.91
CA ASP A 171 -1.85 -3.45 7.28
C ASP A 171 -0.95 -4.69 7.10
N GLY A 172 0.25 -4.53 6.51
CA GLY A 172 1.20 -5.59 6.28
C GLY A 172 0.87 -6.50 5.08
N LEU A 173 -0.05 -6.08 4.22
CA LEU A 173 -0.52 -6.81 3.05
C LEU A 173 -0.13 -6.08 1.75
N ASP A 174 -0.25 -6.82 0.63
CA ASP A 174 -0.04 -6.33 -0.74
C ASP A 174 -1.44 -6.31 -1.39
N ASN A 175 -2.21 -5.28 -1.08
CA ASN A 175 -3.63 -5.20 -1.41
C ASN A 175 -3.87 -4.91 -2.89
N ASP A 176 -2.89 -4.30 -3.57
CA ASP A 176 -2.94 -3.99 -5.00
C ASP A 176 -2.24 -5.03 -5.90
N CYS A 177 -1.54 -6.00 -5.28
CA CYS A 177 -0.84 -7.11 -5.95
C CYS A 177 0.33 -6.68 -6.83
N ASP A 178 0.95 -5.53 -6.58
CA ASP A 178 2.11 -5.04 -7.32
C ASP A 178 3.44 -5.62 -6.80
N GLY A 179 3.41 -6.29 -5.64
CA GLY A 179 4.54 -6.93 -5.00
C GLY A 179 5.30 -6.05 -4.01
N LYS A 180 4.82 -4.84 -3.72
CA LYS A 180 5.25 -3.99 -2.62
C LYS A 180 4.25 -4.07 -1.47
N ILE A 181 4.69 -3.67 -0.28
CA ILE A 181 3.89 -3.73 0.94
C ILE A 181 4.12 -2.43 1.71
N ASP A 182 3.03 -1.80 2.16
CA ASP A 182 3.05 -0.65 3.05
C ASP A 182 4.10 0.43 2.68
N ALA A 183 5.10 0.64 3.56
CA ALA A 183 6.11 1.68 3.42
C ALA A 183 7.10 1.43 2.27
N ASP A 184 7.15 0.21 1.75
CA ASP A 184 7.92 -0.10 0.54
C ASP A 184 7.11 0.17 -0.74
N ASP A 185 5.84 0.58 -0.60
CA ASP A 185 4.94 0.95 -1.70
C ASP A 185 4.86 2.47 -1.92
N SER A 186 4.98 2.87 -3.19
CA SER A 186 4.79 4.25 -3.64
C SER A 186 3.37 4.77 -3.46
N ASP A 187 2.36 3.89 -3.43
CA ASP A 187 0.97 4.27 -3.20
C ASP A 187 0.75 4.79 -1.77
N CYS A 188 1.64 4.42 -0.85
CA CYS A 188 1.65 4.87 0.54
C CYS A 188 2.41 6.17 0.80
N ASP A 189 3.12 6.73 -0.20
CA ASP A 189 3.92 7.95 -0.04
C ASP A 189 3.10 9.18 0.38
N LYS A 190 1.80 9.19 0.07
CA LYS A 190 0.88 10.31 0.36
C LYS A 190 0.06 10.09 1.64
N LYS A 191 0.14 8.91 2.25
CA LYS A 191 -0.57 8.58 3.49
C LYS A 191 0.23 9.08 4.70
N CYS A 192 -0.47 9.46 5.75
CA CYS A 192 0.17 9.78 7.02
C CYS A 192 0.44 8.51 7.82
N LYS A 193 1.35 8.58 8.79
CA LYS A 193 1.60 7.42 9.67
C LYS A 193 0.50 7.35 10.73
N PRO A 194 -0.08 6.16 11.02
CA PRO A 194 -1.08 6.02 12.08
C PRO A 194 -0.61 6.63 13.41
N GLY A 195 -1.47 7.46 14.01
CA GLY A 195 -1.17 8.20 15.25
C GLY A 195 -0.31 9.45 15.07
N GLU A 196 0.16 9.77 13.87
CA GLU A 196 0.79 11.05 13.56
C GLU A 196 -0.19 12.20 13.84
N LYS A 197 0.35 13.35 14.29
CA LYS A 197 -0.43 14.53 14.66
C LYS A 197 -0.08 15.69 13.76
N ARG A 198 -1.09 16.41 13.28
CA ARG A 198 -0.91 17.69 12.58
C ARG A 198 -1.89 18.73 13.08
N ALA A 199 -1.50 19.99 12.99
CA ALA A 199 -2.42 21.09 13.21
C ALA A 199 -3.39 21.21 12.03
N CYS A 200 -4.59 21.71 12.31
CA CYS A 200 -5.64 21.90 11.32
C CYS A 200 -6.50 23.10 11.67
N PHE A 201 -7.16 23.65 10.66
CA PHE A 201 -8.13 24.73 10.81
C PHE A 201 -9.06 24.66 9.59
N SER A 202 -10.36 24.46 9.82
CA SER A 202 -11.35 24.30 8.76
C SER A 202 -11.95 25.63 8.30
N GLY A 203 -11.76 26.70 9.06
CA GLY A 203 -12.11 28.08 8.69
C GLY A 203 -11.17 28.70 7.65
N LYS A 204 -11.42 29.97 7.30
CA LYS A 204 -10.51 30.73 6.43
C LYS A 204 -9.16 30.93 7.11
N VAL A 205 -8.07 30.66 6.38
CA VAL A 205 -6.70 30.79 6.91
C VAL A 205 -6.40 32.19 7.47
N SER A 206 -7.05 33.23 6.96
CA SER A 206 -6.93 34.61 7.47
C SER A 206 -7.39 34.78 8.92
N ASN A 207 -8.37 34.00 9.37
CA ASN A 207 -8.96 34.08 10.71
C ASN A 207 -8.19 33.19 11.72
N LYS A 208 -7.22 32.40 11.25
CA LYS A 208 -6.47 31.47 12.09
C LYS A 208 -5.62 32.24 13.10
N GLY A 209 -5.90 32.08 14.39
CA GLY A 209 -5.17 32.74 15.46
C GLY A 209 -5.52 34.22 15.64
N VAL A 210 -6.62 34.66 15.04
CA VAL A 210 -7.21 36.00 15.22
C VAL A 210 -8.33 35.89 16.25
N GLY A 211 -8.46 36.88 17.14
CA GLY A 211 -9.44 36.85 18.21
C GLY A 211 -9.37 35.59 19.07
N ILE A 212 -10.52 34.94 19.23
CA ILE A 212 -10.61 33.65 19.93
C ILE A 212 -10.34 32.45 19.03
N CYS A 213 -10.27 32.64 17.71
CA CYS A 213 -10.12 31.54 16.76
C CYS A 213 -8.76 30.86 16.91
N ALA A 214 -8.80 29.54 16.99
CA ALA A 214 -7.64 28.72 17.26
C ALA A 214 -7.61 27.49 16.36
N GLU A 215 -6.41 27.07 16.00
CA GLU A 215 -6.21 25.80 15.33
C GLU A 215 -6.48 24.63 16.27
N GLY A 216 -7.07 23.57 15.71
CA GLY A 216 -7.19 22.29 16.38
C GLY A 216 -6.09 21.33 15.91
N GLN A 217 -6.32 20.06 16.19
CA GLN A 217 -5.42 18.99 15.79
C GLN A 217 -6.17 17.81 15.17
N GLN A 218 -5.57 17.23 14.15
CA GLN A 218 -5.95 15.94 13.57
C GLN A 218 -4.96 14.87 14.01
N VAL A 219 -5.47 13.65 14.17
CA VAL A 219 -4.66 12.45 14.40
C VAL A 219 -4.90 11.52 13.22
N CYS A 220 -3.82 11.09 12.57
CA CYS A 220 -3.88 10.17 11.44
C CYS A 220 -4.52 8.85 11.88
N ASP A 221 -5.46 8.35 11.10
CA ASP A 221 -6.13 7.08 11.38
C ASP A 221 -5.27 5.86 11.00
N GLU A 222 -5.77 4.66 11.31
CA GLU A 222 -5.07 3.40 11.04
C GLU A 222 -4.93 3.09 9.54
N ASN A 223 -5.71 3.74 8.67
CA ASN A 223 -5.63 3.57 7.20
C ASN A 223 -4.69 4.60 6.55
N GLY A 224 -4.00 5.40 7.38
CA GLY A 224 -3.10 6.44 6.90
C GLY A 224 -3.80 7.68 6.35
N ASP A 225 -5.06 7.91 6.73
CA ASP A 225 -5.83 9.07 6.31
C ASP A 225 -5.98 10.09 7.45
N TRP A 226 -5.98 11.36 7.08
CA TRP A 226 -6.29 12.43 8.02
C TRP A 226 -7.81 12.61 8.11
N PRO A 227 -8.42 12.49 9.30
CA PRO A 227 -9.85 12.69 9.46
C PRO A 227 -10.24 14.13 9.11
N THR A 228 -11.48 14.34 8.65
CA THR A 228 -11.98 15.68 8.34
C THR A 228 -12.17 16.55 9.59
N ILE A 229 -12.48 15.92 10.73
CA ILE A 229 -12.69 16.61 12.00
C ILE A 229 -11.36 17.17 12.53
N CYS A 230 -11.33 18.47 12.78
CA CYS A 230 -10.22 19.12 13.46
C CYS A 230 -10.56 19.30 14.94
N SER A 231 -9.97 18.47 15.79
CA SER A 231 -10.34 18.45 17.21
C SER A 231 -9.78 19.65 17.94
N GLY A 232 -10.65 20.41 18.62
CA GLY A 232 -10.26 21.57 19.43
C GLY A 232 -10.04 22.86 18.65
N GLU A 233 -10.44 22.91 17.37
CA GLU A 233 -10.48 24.20 16.66
C GLU A 233 -11.58 25.10 17.20
N VAL A 234 -11.34 26.41 17.15
CA VAL A 234 -12.34 27.45 17.42
C VAL A 234 -12.51 28.23 16.12
N LEU A 235 -13.72 28.16 15.55
CA LEU A 235 -14.05 28.78 14.27
C LEU A 235 -14.73 30.14 14.48
N PRO A 236 -14.68 31.02 13.47
CA PRO A 236 -15.47 32.24 13.44
C PRO A 236 -16.94 31.99 13.74
N ALA A 237 -17.49 32.78 14.64
CA ALA A 237 -18.90 32.82 15.02
C ALA A 237 -19.50 34.21 14.70
N GLU A 238 -20.76 34.42 15.07
CA GLU A 238 -21.36 35.75 15.04
C GLU A 238 -20.88 36.52 16.27
N GLU A 239 -20.56 37.81 16.09
CA GLU A 239 -20.14 38.69 17.17
C GLU A 239 -21.17 38.76 18.30
N GLU A 240 -20.69 38.57 19.53
CA GLU A 240 -21.46 38.80 20.73
C GLU A 240 -20.84 39.97 21.50
N CYS A 241 -21.67 40.76 22.19
CA CYS A 241 -21.15 41.77 23.11
C CYS A 241 -20.56 41.08 24.36
N ASN A 242 -19.32 40.65 24.28
CA ASN A 242 -18.64 39.86 25.31
C ASN A 242 -17.16 40.29 25.51
N GLY A 243 -16.68 41.29 24.74
CA GLY A 243 -15.30 41.78 24.82
C GLY A 243 -14.28 40.89 24.14
N LEU A 244 -14.74 39.99 23.27
CA LEU A 244 -13.94 39.09 22.45
C LEU A 244 -14.21 39.40 20.98
N ASP A 245 -13.31 38.90 20.13
CA ASP A 245 -13.41 38.91 18.67
C ASP A 245 -13.85 37.49 18.29
N ASP A 246 -15.16 37.29 18.18
CA ASP A 246 -15.83 36.01 17.99
C ASP A 246 -15.86 35.59 16.51
N ASP A 247 -15.93 36.56 15.60
CA ASP A 247 -15.88 36.34 14.15
C ASP A 247 -14.44 36.30 13.58
N CYS A 248 -13.48 36.68 14.42
CA CYS A 248 -12.05 36.58 14.18
C CYS A 248 -11.60 37.42 12.98
N ASP A 249 -12.18 38.61 12.81
CA ASP A 249 -11.81 39.60 11.81
C ASP A 249 -10.72 40.58 12.27
N GLY A 250 -10.47 40.63 13.59
CA GLY A 250 -9.43 41.43 14.23
C GLY A 250 -9.93 42.69 14.94
N GLU A 251 -11.21 43.02 14.86
CA GLU A 251 -11.89 44.00 15.70
C GLU A 251 -12.60 43.30 16.87
N ILE A 252 -13.13 44.05 17.84
CA ILE A 252 -13.81 43.48 19.02
C ILE A 252 -15.18 44.14 19.15
N ASP A 253 -16.22 43.32 19.35
CA ASP A 253 -17.60 43.76 19.58
C ASP A 253 -18.14 44.69 18.47
N GLU A 254 -17.79 44.42 17.21
CA GLU A 254 -18.27 45.13 16.02
C GLU A 254 -19.50 44.49 15.38
N GLU A 255 -20.12 45.21 14.43
CA GLU A 255 -21.31 44.77 13.67
C GLU A 255 -22.48 44.19 14.50
N LEU A 256 -22.52 44.50 15.80
CA LEU A 256 -23.49 43.95 16.75
C LEU A 256 -24.93 44.43 16.49
N THR A 257 -25.88 43.50 16.62
CA THR A 257 -27.30 43.83 16.70
C THR A 257 -27.70 44.14 18.15
N ALA A 258 -27.69 45.42 18.50
CA ALA A 258 -28.00 45.86 19.86
C ALA A 258 -29.47 45.60 20.25
N PRO A 259 -29.74 44.96 21.41
CA PRO A 259 -31.09 44.78 21.92
C PRO A 259 -31.71 46.11 22.33
N ALA A 260 -33.05 46.20 22.27
CA ALA A 260 -33.79 47.37 22.71
C ALA A 260 -33.61 47.62 24.22
N CYS A 261 -33.66 48.89 24.64
CA CYS A 261 -33.56 49.26 26.06
C CYS A 261 -34.65 48.60 26.91
N ASP A 262 -35.89 48.56 26.40
CA ASP A 262 -37.07 48.22 27.19
C ASP A 262 -37.72 46.88 26.80
N GLU A 263 -36.99 45.99 26.11
CA GLU A 263 -37.50 44.67 25.67
C GLU A 263 -38.87 44.73 24.93
N GLY A 264 -39.21 45.88 24.34
CA GLY A 264 -40.48 46.11 23.65
C GLY A 264 -41.68 46.44 24.55
N THR A 265 -41.49 46.79 25.83
CA THR A 265 -42.59 47.18 26.73
C THR A 265 -43.04 48.62 26.53
N ILE A 266 -42.18 49.49 26.01
CA ILE A 266 -42.49 50.89 25.74
C ILE A 266 -42.88 51.06 24.27
N GLN A 267 -43.89 51.89 24.01
CA GLN A 267 -44.35 52.26 22.66
C GLN A 267 -43.92 53.69 22.33
N GLY A 268 -43.85 54.04 21.05
CA GLY A 268 -43.52 55.41 20.63
C GLY A 268 -42.02 55.63 20.39
N LEU A 269 -41.55 56.86 20.61
CA LEU A 269 -40.20 57.30 20.20
C LEU A 269 -39.09 56.62 21.00
N CYS A 270 -39.36 56.26 22.26
CA CYS A 270 -38.43 55.59 23.16
C CYS A 270 -38.13 54.14 22.78
N ALA A 271 -39.09 53.47 22.12
CA ALA A 271 -38.99 52.05 21.76
C ALA A 271 -37.83 51.72 20.81
N GLN A 272 -37.25 52.74 20.18
CA GLN A 272 -36.12 52.62 19.24
C GLN A 272 -34.75 52.80 19.93
N ALA A 273 -34.71 53.11 21.23
CA ALA A 273 -33.46 53.16 21.98
C ALA A 273 -32.87 51.75 22.15
N THR A 274 -31.56 51.61 21.95
CA THR A 274 -30.83 50.35 22.03
C THR A 274 -29.76 50.39 23.12
N LYS A 275 -29.44 49.22 23.68
CA LYS A 275 -28.38 49.08 24.70
C LYS A 275 -27.01 49.31 24.08
N ARG A 276 -26.08 49.84 24.87
CA ARG A 276 -24.65 49.95 24.48
C ARG A 276 -23.90 48.69 24.88
N CYS A 277 -22.95 48.28 24.06
CA CYS A 277 -22.04 47.20 24.41
C CYS A 277 -20.99 47.67 25.44
N GLY A 278 -20.75 46.86 26.48
CA GLY A 278 -19.75 47.08 27.52
C GLY A 278 -18.56 46.13 27.44
N GLY A 279 -18.36 45.46 26.29
CA GLY A 279 -17.44 44.35 26.10
C GLY A 279 -17.68 43.24 27.11
N SER A 280 -16.68 42.89 27.91
CA SER A 280 -16.80 41.83 28.93
C SER A 280 -17.92 42.00 29.96
N ILE A 281 -18.49 43.20 30.10
CA ILE A 281 -19.65 43.47 30.96
C ILE A 281 -20.97 43.02 30.29
N GLY A 282 -20.97 42.89 28.96
CA GLY A 282 -22.15 42.65 28.14
C GLY A 282 -22.94 43.92 27.85
N TRP A 283 -24.20 43.74 27.45
CA TRP A 283 -25.13 44.83 27.20
C TRP A 283 -25.41 45.65 28.46
N ILE A 284 -25.03 46.93 28.44
CA ILE A 284 -25.20 47.83 29.58
C ILE A 284 -26.66 48.31 29.66
N THR A 285 -27.19 48.43 30.89
CA THR A 285 -28.49 49.04 31.15
C THR A 285 -28.55 50.46 30.61
N CYS A 286 -29.62 50.78 29.88
CA CYS A 286 -29.81 52.12 29.33
C CYS A 286 -29.95 53.16 30.44
N ASN A 287 -29.47 54.36 30.15
CA ASN A 287 -29.64 55.55 30.96
C ASN A 287 -30.15 56.70 30.09
N ALA A 288 -30.40 57.86 30.71
CA ALA A 288 -30.94 59.03 30.02
C ALA A 288 -30.18 59.46 28.76
N SER A 289 -28.87 59.21 28.69
CA SER A 289 -28.08 59.54 27.49
C SER A 289 -28.39 58.62 26.30
N ASP A 290 -28.74 57.36 26.55
CA ASP A 290 -29.06 56.38 25.51
C ASP A 290 -30.39 56.74 24.83
N TYR A 291 -31.41 57.10 25.61
CA TYR A 291 -32.69 57.60 25.08
C TYR A 291 -32.52 58.92 24.32
N ARG A 292 -31.64 59.82 24.78
CA ARG A 292 -31.35 61.11 24.10
C ARG A 292 -30.67 60.97 22.74
N ILE A 293 -30.03 59.84 22.43
CA ILE A 293 -29.45 59.60 21.10
C ILE A 293 -30.55 59.41 20.07
N THR A 294 -31.57 58.63 20.40
CA THR A 294 -32.71 58.34 19.51
C THR A 294 -33.76 59.44 19.54
N PHE A 295 -33.98 60.02 20.73
CA PHE A 295 -34.98 61.05 20.98
C PHE A 295 -34.37 62.23 21.77
N PRO A 296 -33.84 63.27 21.09
CA PRO A 296 -33.10 64.36 21.75
C PRO A 296 -33.89 65.17 22.77
N GLU A 297 -35.22 65.15 22.70
CA GLU A 297 -36.13 65.84 23.62
C GLU A 297 -36.44 64.99 24.88
N TYR A 298 -35.81 63.82 25.05
CA TYR A 298 -36.00 62.95 26.22
C TYR A 298 -35.74 63.69 27.54
N GLU A 299 -36.70 63.58 28.44
CA GLU A 299 -36.71 64.10 29.81
C GLU A 299 -36.79 62.91 30.77
N GLU A 300 -36.05 62.89 31.88
CA GLU A 300 -36.25 61.83 32.91
C GLU A 300 -37.61 61.93 33.62
N LYS A 301 -38.29 63.03 33.38
CA LYS A 301 -39.63 63.34 33.86
C LYS A 301 -40.22 64.39 32.95
N GLU A 302 -41.45 64.19 32.50
CA GLU A 302 -42.15 65.14 31.65
C GLU A 302 -42.29 66.49 32.36
N VAL A 303 -41.63 67.52 31.81
CA VAL A 303 -41.65 68.90 32.29
C VAL A 303 -41.97 69.89 31.18
N SER A 304 -41.76 69.52 29.92
CA SER A 304 -42.02 70.39 28.77
C SER A 304 -43.51 70.57 28.47
N CYS A 305 -44.38 69.63 28.87
CA CYS A 305 -45.83 69.67 28.65
C CYS A 305 -46.21 70.02 27.19
N ASP A 306 -45.44 69.51 26.23
CA ASP A 306 -45.53 69.85 24.80
C ASP A 306 -46.47 68.91 24.02
N GLY A 307 -47.12 67.97 24.72
CA GLY A 307 -48.01 66.97 24.16
C GLY A 307 -47.28 65.77 23.55
N LYS A 308 -45.98 65.62 23.82
CA LYS A 308 -45.19 64.43 23.49
C LYS A 308 -44.84 63.66 24.76
N ASP A 309 -44.81 62.34 24.64
CA ASP A 309 -44.33 61.44 25.69
C ASP A 309 -42.81 61.44 25.67
N ASN A 310 -42.22 62.37 26.44
CA ASN A 310 -40.79 62.62 26.44
C ASN A 310 -40.06 61.88 27.57
N ASP A 311 -40.75 61.15 28.44
CA ASP A 311 -40.17 60.56 29.65
C ASP A 311 -40.26 59.05 29.84
N CYS A 312 -40.74 58.30 28.83
CA CYS A 312 -40.55 56.85 28.67
C CYS A 312 -40.59 56.01 29.99
#